data_AF-A0A0F9LJT5-F1
#
_entry.id   AF-A0A0F9LJT5-F1
#
_cell.length_a   1.000
_cell.length_b   1.000
_cell.length_c   1.000
_cell.angle_alpha   90.00
_cell.angle_beta   90.00
_cell.angle_gamma   90.00
#
_symmetry.space_group_name_H-M   'P 1'
#
loop_
_entity.id
_entity.type
_entity.pdbx_description
1 polymer ?
#
loop_
_entity_poly.entity_id
_entity_poly.type
_entity_poly.pdbx_seq_one_letter_code
_entity_poly.pdbx_strand_id
1 'polypeptide(L)'
;MDGVIEVNPGRVETLYSSGMELPYVEFGQAEPALKLVHGGEEYWYYKTLPLKGYGAVLARYVRELGVDGKKPLLARFRPGENFSTSSHWDRIYIYATGVTPIGAGKK
;
A
#
# COMPACT_ATOMS: atom_id res chain seq x y z
N MET A 1 2.29 -2.18 -13.33
CA MET A 1 2.57 -2.46 -11.91
C MET A 1 2.41 -3.95 -11.84
N ASP A 2 3.53 -4.64 -11.69
CA ASP A 2 3.64 -6.07 -11.91
C ASP A 2 4.54 -6.64 -10.81
N GLY A 3 4.47 -7.95 -10.57
CA GLY A 3 5.31 -8.61 -9.57
C GLY A 3 4.73 -8.70 -8.16
N VAL A 4 5.51 -9.36 -7.29
CA VAL A 4 5.16 -9.74 -5.92
C VAL A 4 6.32 -9.36 -5.01
N ILE A 5 6.04 -8.76 -3.85
CA ILE A 5 7.03 -8.50 -2.81
C ILE A 5 6.65 -9.26 -1.53
N GLU A 6 7.59 -10.04 -1.01
CA GLU A 6 7.47 -10.61 0.34
C GLU A 6 7.84 -9.55 1.38
N VAL A 7 6.90 -9.26 2.27
CA VAL A 7 7.05 -8.27 3.33
C VAL A 7 7.71 -8.91 4.53
N ASN A 8 8.93 -8.47 4.87
CA ASN A 8 9.58 -8.86 6.11
C ASN A 8 8.72 -8.39 7.31
N PRO A 9 8.21 -9.32 8.16
CA PRO A 9 7.36 -8.95 9.29
C PRO A 9 8.03 -7.99 10.28
N GLY A 10 9.36 -8.09 10.46
CA GLY A 10 10.11 -7.21 11.35
C GLY A 10 10.26 -5.77 10.84
N ARG A 11 9.73 -5.46 9.65
CA ARG A 11 9.71 -4.10 9.07
C ARG A 11 8.31 -3.51 8.99
N VAL A 12 7.28 -4.24 9.46
CA VAL A 12 5.93 -3.69 9.55
C VAL A 12 5.83 -2.88 10.84
N GLU A 13 5.54 -1.60 10.67
CA GLU A 13 5.33 -0.64 11.74
C GLU A 13 3.84 -0.28 11.85
N THR A 14 3.48 0.49 12.88
CA THR A 14 2.12 1.02 13.05
C THR A 14 2.08 2.48 12.59
N LEU A 15 1.26 2.75 11.57
CA LEU A 15 0.90 4.10 11.19
C LEU A 15 -0.32 4.56 11.98
N TYR A 16 -0.16 5.66 12.71
CA TYR A 16 -1.23 6.35 13.41
C TYR A 16 -1.82 7.43 12.51
N SER A 17 -3.07 7.28 12.09
CA SER A 17 -3.73 8.26 11.22
C SER A 17 -5.23 8.33 11.47
N SER A 18 -5.75 9.54 11.67
CA SER A 18 -7.19 9.80 11.83
C SER A 18 -7.87 8.93 12.90
N GLY A 19 -7.16 8.69 14.01
CA GLY A 19 -7.64 7.86 15.13
C GLY A 19 -7.61 6.34 14.87
N MET A 20 -6.91 5.89 13.82
CA MET A 20 -6.74 4.48 13.50
C MET A 20 -5.27 4.08 13.64
N GLU A 21 -5.06 2.80 13.97
CA GLU A 21 -3.77 2.13 13.96
C GLU A 21 -3.75 1.16 12.77
N LEU A 22 -2.83 1.38 11.83
CA LEU A 22 -2.78 0.62 10.59
C LEU A 22 -1.39 0.03 10.37
N PRO A 23 -1.29 -1.24 9.94
CA PRO A 23 0.00 -1.81 9.59
C PRO A 23 0.56 -1.07 8.38
N TYR A 24 1.84 -0.72 8.46
CA TYR A 24 2.55 0.11 7.50
C TYR A 24 3.95 -0.44 7.24
N VAL A 25 4.39 -0.42 5.99
CA VAL A 25 5.75 -0.78 5.62
C VAL A 25 6.35 0.25 4.67
N GLU A 26 7.61 0.59 4.89
CA GLU A 26 8.35 1.48 3.99
C GLU A 26 9.44 0.71 3.24
N PHE A 27 9.46 0.91 1.92
CA PHE A 27 10.46 0.37 1.03
C PHE A 27 11.39 1.49 0.56
N GLY A 28 12.70 1.22 0.63
CA GLY A 28 13.75 2.16 0.23
C GLY A 28 13.87 2.32 -1.28
N GLN A 29 14.51 1.37 -1.97
CA GLN A 29 14.72 1.40 -3.42
C GLN A 29 13.97 0.26 -4.10
N ALA A 30 12.65 0.17 -3.89
CA ALA A 30 11.81 -0.83 -4.54
C ALA A 30 10.73 -0.14 -5.38
N GLU A 31 10.42 -0.72 -6.53
CA GLU A 31 9.24 -0.33 -7.29
C GLU A 31 7.97 -0.87 -6.62
N PRO A 32 6.84 -0.13 -6.69
CA PRO A 32 5.56 -0.65 -6.23
C PRO A 32 5.15 -1.93 -6.98
N ALA A 33 4.84 -2.99 -6.24
CA ALA A 33 4.40 -4.27 -6.79
C ALA A 33 2.87 -4.43 -6.77
N LEU A 34 2.33 -5.32 -7.62
CA LEU A 34 0.90 -5.59 -7.67
C LEU A 34 0.39 -6.31 -6.41
N LYS A 35 1.25 -7.13 -5.79
CA LYS A 35 0.93 -7.94 -4.61
C LYS A 35 2.02 -7.84 -3.56
N LEU A 36 1.60 -7.75 -2.30
CA LEU A 36 2.44 -7.95 -1.12
C LEU A 36 2.04 -9.26 -0.44
N VAL A 37 3.01 -10.02 0.06
CA VAL A 37 2.77 -11.21 0.88
C VAL A 37 3.29 -10.94 2.28
N HIS A 38 2.42 -11.02 3.29
CA HIS A 38 2.77 -10.76 4.68
C HIS A 38 2.13 -11.81 5.59
N GLY A 39 2.94 -12.50 6.40
CA GLY A 39 2.43 -13.53 7.33
C GLY A 39 1.69 -14.68 6.65
N GLY A 40 1.98 -14.97 5.37
CA GLY A 40 1.27 -15.96 4.56
C GLY A 40 -0.05 -15.46 3.94
N GLU A 41 -0.47 -14.23 4.24
CA GLU A 41 -1.64 -13.60 3.62
C GLU A 41 -1.23 -12.80 2.37
N GLU A 42 -2.11 -12.80 1.38
CA GLU A 42 -1.95 -12.03 0.14
C GLU A 42 -2.68 -10.69 0.22
N TYR A 43 -1.94 -9.61 0.03
CA TYR A 43 -2.43 -8.25 0.01
C TYR A 43 -2.28 -7.70 -1.40
N TRP A 44 -3.40 -7.48 -2.08
CA TRP A 44 -3.42 -6.99 -3.45
C TRP A 44 -3.55 -5.48 -3.49
N TYR A 45 -2.93 -4.86 -4.50
CA TYR A 45 -3.03 -3.42 -4.69
C TYR A 45 -4.49 -2.99 -4.83
N TYR A 46 -4.91 -2.06 -3.97
CA TYR A 46 -6.27 -1.51 -3.96
C TYR A 46 -6.29 -0.06 -4.45
N LYS A 47 -5.43 0.80 -3.89
CA LYS A 47 -5.43 2.24 -4.21
C LYS A 47 -4.11 2.91 -3.85
N THR A 48 -3.83 4.06 -4.44
CA THR A 48 -2.74 4.95 -4.03
C THR A 48 -3.27 6.35 -3.75
N LEU A 49 -2.70 7.04 -2.77
CA LEU A 49 -3.06 8.39 -2.35
C LEU A 49 -1.81 9.29 -2.30
N PRO A 50 -1.94 10.60 -2.57
CA PRO A 50 -0.82 11.53 -2.39
C PRO A 50 -0.44 11.59 -0.91
N LEU A 51 0.86 11.55 -0.58
CA LEU A 51 1.31 11.61 0.81
C LEU A 51 0.93 12.94 1.49
N LYS A 52 0.78 14.02 0.72
CA LYS A 52 0.23 15.27 1.26
C LYS A 52 -1.28 15.14 1.41
N GLY A 53 -1.75 15.13 2.66
CA GLY A 53 -3.18 15.17 2.98
C GLY A 53 -3.91 13.82 2.89
N TYR A 54 -3.22 12.69 2.71
CA TYR A 54 -3.88 11.38 2.62
C TYR A 54 -4.75 11.06 3.85
N GLY A 55 -4.37 11.51 5.05
CA GLY A 55 -5.04 11.16 6.29
C GLY A 55 -6.54 11.48 6.29
N ALA A 56 -6.94 12.56 5.61
CA ALA A 56 -8.34 12.98 5.49
C ALA A 56 -9.20 11.98 4.70
N VAL A 57 -8.62 11.31 3.70
CA VAL A 57 -9.33 10.39 2.80
C VAL A 57 -9.04 8.91 3.11
N LEU A 58 -7.90 8.61 3.74
CA LEU A 58 -7.48 7.26 4.10
C LEU A 58 -8.50 6.58 5.00
N ALA A 59 -9.01 7.28 6.01
CA ALA A 59 -9.99 6.74 6.95
C ALA A 59 -11.24 6.21 6.27
N ARG A 60 -11.70 6.88 5.20
CA ARG A 60 -12.84 6.42 4.42
C ARG A 60 -12.55 5.06 3.78
N TYR A 61 -11.46 4.95 3.01
CA TYR A 61 -11.12 3.72 2.29
C TYR A 61 -10.84 2.55 3.22
N VAL A 62 -10.16 2.80 4.33
CA VAL A 62 -9.86 1.77 5.34
C VAL A 62 -11.13 1.24 5.99
N ARG A 63 -12.08 2.12 6.33
CA ARG A 63 -13.37 1.71 6.90
C ARG A 63 -14.20 0.93 5.90
N GLU A 64 -14.23 1.35 4.64
CA GLU A 64 -14.92 0.62 3.56
C GLU A 64 -14.36 -0.82 3.43
N LEU A 65 -13.03 -0.98 3.44
CA LEU A 65 -12.39 -2.30 3.45
C LEU A 65 -12.77 -3.13 4.69
N GLY A 66 -12.77 -2.50 5.87
CA GLY A 66 -13.10 -3.17 7.13
C GLY A 66 -14.56 -3.64 7.21
N VAL A 67 -15.51 -2.87 6.65
CA VAL A 67 -16.93 -3.28 6.56
C VAL A 67 -17.08 -4.58 5.75
N ASP A 68 -16.24 -4.76 4.73
CA ASP A 68 -16.21 -5.99 3.92
C ASP A 68 -15.38 -7.12 4.55
N GLY A 69 -14.88 -6.94 5.78
CA GLY A 69 -13.99 -7.92 6.45
C GLY A 69 -12.59 -8.00 5.86
N LYS A 70 -12.18 -7.05 5.01
CA LYS A 70 -10.86 -7.01 4.38
C LYS A 70 -9.85 -6.33 5.29
N LYS A 71 -8.60 -6.83 5.29
CA LYS A 71 -7.52 -6.27 6.11
C LYS A 71 -6.62 -5.37 5.25
N PRO A 72 -6.44 -4.09 5.59
CA PRO A 72 -5.53 -3.21 4.87
C PRO A 72 -4.07 -3.40 5.32
N LEU A 73 -3.14 -3.18 4.39
CA LEU A 73 -1.70 -2.98 4.64
C LEU A 73 -1.25 -1.75 3.86
N LEU A 74 -0.70 -0.77 4.57
CA LEU A 74 -0.18 0.45 3.95
C LEU A 74 1.27 0.26 3.56
N ALA A 75 1.65 0.82 2.40
CA ALA A 75 3.03 0.81 1.95
C ALA A 75 3.45 2.15 1.39
N ARG A 76 4.72 2.51 1.55
CA ARG A 76 5.36 3.64 0.87
C ARG A 76 6.61 3.16 0.19
N PHE A 77 6.80 3.60 -1.05
CA PHE A 77 7.97 3.28 -1.87
C PHE A 77 8.70 4.59 -2.12
N ARG A 78 9.89 4.76 -1.52
CA ARG A 78 10.67 5.99 -1.75
C ARG A 78 11.24 5.98 -3.16
N PRO A 79 11.18 7.10 -3.90
CA PRO A 79 11.87 7.20 -5.17
C PRO A 79 13.39 7.08 -4.97
N GLY A 80 14.04 6.19 -5.71
CA GLY A 80 15.50 6.08 -5.72
C GLY A 80 16.16 7.20 -6.54
N GLU A 81 17.45 7.48 -6.31
CA GLU A 81 18.22 8.53 -6.99
C GLU A 81 18.19 8.44 -8.53
N ASN A 82 18.01 7.24 -9.09
CA ASN A 82 18.06 6.98 -10.53
C ASN A 82 16.68 6.97 -11.23
N PHE A 83 15.58 7.20 -10.51
CA PHE A 83 14.26 7.38 -11.13
C PHE A 83 14.06 8.84 -11.55
N SER A 84 14.91 9.30 -12.46
CA SER A 84 14.77 10.59 -13.12
C SER A 84 13.67 10.52 -14.18
N THR A 85 12.42 10.64 -13.78
CA THR A 85 11.42 11.47 -14.47
C THR A 85 10.14 11.47 -13.64
N SER A 86 9.62 12.67 -13.42
CA SER A 86 8.36 12.98 -12.74
C SER A 86 8.51 13.14 -11.23
N SER A 87 8.56 14.40 -10.78
CA SER A 87 8.24 14.89 -9.43
C SER A 87 6.81 14.53 -8.97
N HIS A 88 6.26 13.39 -9.41
CA HIS A 88 4.87 12.98 -9.28
C HIS A 88 4.66 12.25 -7.96
N TRP A 89 4.93 13.00 -6.89
CA TRP A 89 4.39 12.88 -5.55
C TRP A 89 4.69 11.56 -4.87
N ASP A 90 5.47 11.65 -3.79
CA ASP A 90 5.49 10.66 -2.73
C ASP A 90 4.06 10.20 -2.39
N ARG A 91 3.83 8.88 -2.36
CA ARG A 91 2.49 8.30 -2.22
C ARG A 91 2.43 7.27 -1.12
N ILE A 92 1.24 7.14 -0.55
CA ILE A 92 0.88 5.99 0.27
C ILE A 92 0.02 5.04 -0.56
N TYR A 93 0.41 3.78 -0.56
CA TYR A 93 -0.28 2.70 -1.24
C TYR A 93 -1.10 1.93 -0.21
N ILE A 94 -2.32 1.59 -0.60
CA ILE A 94 -3.22 0.75 0.18
C ILE A 94 -3.28 -0.59 -0.54
N TYR A 95 -2.83 -1.62 0.15
CA TYR A 95 -3.04 -3.01 -0.22
C TYR A 95 -4.10 -3.61 0.71
N ALA A 96 -4.81 -4.64 0.26
CA ALA A 96 -5.81 -5.30 1.09
C ALA A 96 -5.99 -6.78 0.74
N THR A 97 -6.42 -7.56 1.72
CA THR A 97 -6.83 -8.96 1.48
C THR A 97 -8.16 -9.01 0.73
N GLY A 98 -8.36 -10.05 -0.09
CA GLY A 98 -9.65 -10.34 -0.73
C GLY A 98 -10.18 -9.25 -1.68
N VAL A 99 -9.35 -8.31 -2.13
CA VAL A 99 -9.73 -7.36 -3.19
C VAL A 99 -9.43 -7.94 -4.56
N THR A 100 -10.30 -7.63 -5.53
CA THR A 100 -10.02 -7.94 -6.93
C THR A 100 -8.83 -7.11 -7.40
N PRO A 101 -7.77 -7.71 -7.95
CA PRO A 101 -6.58 -6.98 -8.36
C PRO A 101 -6.90 -5.97 -9.47
N ILE A 102 -6.59 -4.70 -9.25
CA ILE A 102 -6.72 -3.68 -10.28
C ILE A 102 -5.53 -3.81 -11.22
N GLY A 103 -5.79 -4.21 -12.47
CA GLY A 103 -4.76 -4.32 -13.52
C GLY A 103 -4.32 -5.74 -13.87
N ALA A 104 -4.74 -6.78 -13.15
CA ALA A 104 -4.43 -8.18 -13.48
C ALA A 104 -5.13 -8.72 -14.75
N GLY A 105 -5.84 -7.86 -15.49
CA GLY A 105 -6.72 -8.23 -16.60
C GLY A 105 -6.32 -7.72 -17.98
N LYS A 106 -5.11 -7.16 -18.17
CA LYS A 106 -4.61 -6.86 -19.53
C LYS A 106 -3.38 -7.71 -19.83
N LYS A 107 -3.64 -8.91 -20.37
CA LYS A 107 -2.72 -9.57 -21.31
C LYS A 107 -2.92 -8.97 -22.69
#